data_AF-A0A1V6UU61-F1
#
_entry.id   AF-A0A1V6UU61-F1
#
_cell.length_a   1.000
_cell.length_b   1.000
_cell.length_c   1.000
_cell.angle_alpha   90.00
_cell.angle_beta   90.00
_cell.angle_gamma   90.00
#
_symmetry.space_group_name_H-M   'P 1'
#
loop_
_entity.id
_entity.type
_entity.pdbx_description
1 polymer ?
#
loop_
_entity_poly.entity_id
_entity_poly.type
_entity_poly.pdbx_seq_one_letter_code
_entity_poly.pdbx_strand_id
1 'polypeptide(L)'
;MDATTLKAMREFFADSRNEFVVYIEQLSVGDISCQDVPAIQIELRRIAHTLSGWKQLQNNFNEPTCSCFSNQCCNLSDIIVEVAELVTIKDGQLPLTVLKMFNMLAMQVGRLTLDDRCGKDQYALGFDCMAKDEDRRWQLKSQGPDDGRAALLFDLWTRMSRTLERGPNCTPACEGR
;
A
#
# COMPACT_ATOMS: atom_id res chain seq x y z
N MET A 1 -5.73 26.58 6.61
CA MET A 1 -4.33 26.15 6.73
C MET A 1 -3.49 27.02 5.81
N ASP A 2 -2.37 27.58 6.26
CA ASP A 2 -1.49 28.37 5.39
C ASP A 2 -0.68 27.46 4.42
N ALA A 3 -0.13 28.06 3.36
CA ALA A 3 0.57 27.33 2.31
C ALA A 3 1.83 26.59 2.82
N THR A 4 2.48 27.10 3.86
CA THR A 4 3.68 26.50 4.46
C THR A 4 3.33 25.22 5.21
N THR A 5 2.26 25.27 6.02
CA THR A 5 1.74 24.11 6.75
C THR A 5 1.28 23.02 5.77
N LEU A 6 0.63 23.42 4.68
CA LEU A 6 0.19 22.50 3.63
C LEU A 6 1.36 21.78 2.95
N LYS A 7 2.43 22.52 2.66
CA LYS A 7 3.65 21.99 2.05
C LYS A 7 4.34 21.00 3.00
N ALA A 8 4.52 21.36 4.26
CA ALA A 8 5.12 20.49 5.27
C ALA A 8 4.34 19.18 5.47
N MET A 9 3.00 19.24 5.45
CA MET A 9 2.17 18.02 5.55
C MET A 9 2.33 17.09 4.33
N ARG A 10 2.48 17.66 3.13
CA ARG A 10 2.71 16.88 1.91
C ARG A 10 4.09 16.21 1.91
N GLU A 11 5.12 16.94 2.35
CA GLU A 11 6.47 16.42 2.52
C GLU A 11 6.51 15.31 3.56
N PHE A 12 5.92 15.54 4.75
CA PHE A 12 5.80 14.53 5.79
C PHE A 12 5.12 13.24 5.31
N PHE A 13 4.02 13.37 4.55
CA PHE A 13 3.35 12.21 3.96
C PHE A 13 4.27 11.45 3.00
N ALA A 14 4.91 12.15 2.06
CA ALA A 14 5.77 11.52 1.06
C ALA A 14 6.97 10.84 1.70
N ASP A 15 7.65 11.51 2.64
CA ASP A 15 8.80 10.97 3.35
C ASP A 15 8.42 9.72 4.15
N SER A 16 7.35 9.81 4.96
CA SER A 16 6.88 8.69 5.76
C SER A 16 6.45 7.50 4.89
N ARG A 17 5.72 7.75 3.79
CA ARG A 17 5.34 6.70 2.83
C ARG A 17 6.57 6.02 2.26
N ASN A 18 7.56 6.78 1.81
CA ASN A 18 8.77 6.23 1.20
C ASN A 18 9.57 5.41 2.23
N GLU A 19 9.68 5.86 3.47
CA GLU A 19 10.30 5.08 4.56
C GLU A 19 9.57 3.75 4.80
N PHE A 20 8.23 3.77 4.82
CA PHE A 20 7.44 2.55 4.98
C PHE A 20 7.66 1.57 3.82
N VAL A 21 7.69 2.08 2.58
CA VAL A 21 7.96 1.26 1.39
C VAL A 21 9.34 0.62 1.50
N VAL A 22 10.39 1.38 1.81
CA VAL A 22 11.75 0.86 1.97
C VAL A 22 11.79 -0.26 3.01
N TYR A 23 11.17 -0.05 4.17
CA TYR A 23 11.10 -1.07 5.21
C TYR A 23 10.39 -2.35 4.71
N ILE A 24 9.23 -2.21 4.07
CA ILE A 24 8.45 -3.35 3.58
C ILE A 24 9.19 -4.06 2.43
N GLU A 25 9.88 -3.33 1.55
CA GLU A 25 10.69 -3.91 0.47
C GLU A 25 11.86 -4.73 1.01
N GLN A 26 12.55 -4.27 2.06
CA GLN A 26 13.59 -5.04 2.75
C GLN A 26 13.03 -6.38 3.25
N LEU A 27 11.87 -6.35 3.91
CA LEU A 27 11.20 -7.57 4.34
C LEU A 27 10.82 -8.47 3.15
N SER A 28 10.41 -7.89 2.02
CA SER A 28 10.00 -8.63 0.82
C SER A 28 11.14 -9.41 0.14
N VAL A 29 12.39 -8.93 0.27
CA VAL A 29 13.59 -9.65 -0.20
C VAL A 29 14.15 -10.60 0.85
N GLY A 30 13.50 -10.70 2.01
CA GLY A 30 13.89 -11.58 3.11
C GLY A 30 14.96 -10.97 4.02
N ASP A 31 15.26 -9.68 3.90
CA ASP A 31 16.11 -8.99 4.85
C ASP A 31 15.32 -8.70 6.12
N ILE A 32 15.50 -9.57 7.11
CA ILE A 32 14.94 -9.39 8.44
C ILE A 32 15.90 -8.69 9.40
N SER A 33 17.14 -8.36 9.02
CA SER A 33 18.11 -7.60 9.85
C SER A 33 18.10 -7.95 11.37
N CYS A 34 18.04 -9.26 11.68
CA CYS A 34 17.93 -9.80 13.05
C CYS A 34 16.65 -9.44 13.84
N GLN A 35 15.63 -8.89 13.17
CA GLN A 35 14.29 -8.73 13.72
C GLN A 35 13.64 -10.09 13.89
N ASP A 36 13.06 -10.31 15.06
CA ASP A 36 12.17 -11.45 15.30
C ASP A 36 10.74 -11.12 14.81
N VAL A 37 9.88 -12.14 14.83
CA VAL A 37 8.46 -11.97 14.43
C VAL A 37 7.78 -10.82 15.19
N PRO A 38 7.88 -10.71 16.53
CA PRO A 38 7.30 -9.59 17.27
C PRO A 38 7.75 -8.22 16.79
N ALA A 39 9.06 -8.02 16.53
CA ALA A 39 9.58 -6.74 16.04
C ALA A 39 8.94 -6.35 14.69
N ILE A 40 8.89 -7.30 13.74
CA ILE A 40 8.25 -7.08 12.43
C ILE A 40 6.76 -6.74 12.62
N GLN A 41 6.06 -7.47 13.48
CA GLN A 41 4.65 -7.23 13.76
C GLN A 41 4.38 -5.86 14.38
N ILE A 42 5.22 -5.41 15.30
CA ILE A 42 5.12 -4.09 15.93
C ILE A 42 5.28 -2.99 14.86
N GLU A 43 6.28 -3.12 13.99
CA GLU A 43 6.52 -2.15 12.93
C GLU A 43 5.39 -2.11 11.91
N LEU A 44 4.87 -3.26 11.46
CA LEU A 44 3.71 -3.31 10.58
C LEU A 44 2.48 -2.65 11.22
N ARG A 45 2.22 -2.89 12.52
CA ARG A 45 1.12 -2.22 13.24
C ARG A 45 1.35 -0.71 13.37
N ARG A 46 2.60 -0.25 13.55
CA ARG A 46 2.95 1.18 13.54
C ARG A 46 2.64 1.82 12.19
N ILE A 47 3.00 1.15 11.09
CA ILE A 47 2.69 1.59 9.72
C ILE A 47 1.17 1.66 9.53
N ALA A 48 0.44 0.59 9.86
CA ALA A 48 -1.02 0.55 9.77
C ALA A 48 -1.68 1.70 10.55
N HIS A 49 -1.25 1.94 11.79
CA HIS A 49 -1.75 3.04 12.60
C HIS A 49 -1.50 4.40 11.92
N THR A 50 -0.32 4.60 11.35
CA THR A 50 0.03 5.85 10.66
C THR A 50 -0.83 6.06 9.41
N LEU A 51 -1.02 5.02 8.58
CA LEU A 51 -1.93 5.06 7.43
C LEU A 51 -3.35 5.41 7.85
N SER A 52 -3.85 4.82 8.93
CA SER A 52 -5.20 5.13 9.45
C SER A 52 -5.34 6.59 9.89
N GLY A 53 -4.24 7.24 10.30
CA GLY A 53 -4.18 8.66 10.63
C GLY A 53 -4.19 9.56 9.40
N TRP A 54 -3.59 9.12 8.29
CA TRP A 54 -3.51 9.92 7.05
C TRP A 54 -4.86 10.26 6.43
N LYS A 55 -5.92 9.50 6.73
CA LYS A 55 -7.29 9.86 6.30
C LYS A 55 -7.71 11.26 6.73
N GLN A 56 -7.13 11.77 7.82
CA GLN A 56 -7.42 13.12 8.33
C GLN A 56 -6.66 14.22 7.58
N LEU A 57 -5.59 13.88 6.86
CA LEU A 57 -4.83 14.86 6.08
C LEU A 57 -5.71 15.45 4.98
N GLN A 58 -6.52 14.64 4.30
CA GLN A 58 -7.34 15.07 3.16
C GLN A 58 -8.54 15.96 3.55
N ASN A 59 -9.08 15.82 4.77
CA ASN A 59 -10.21 16.62 5.27
C ASN A 59 -9.88 18.11 5.48
N ASN A 60 -8.60 18.49 5.42
CA ASN A 60 -8.15 19.88 5.61
C ASN A 60 -7.98 20.66 4.30
N PHE A 61 -8.20 20.01 3.14
CA PHE A 61 -8.14 20.65 1.84
C PHE A 61 -9.57 21.03 1.44
N ASN A 62 -9.83 22.33 1.21
CA ASN A 62 -11.15 22.90 0.87
C ASN A 62 -11.72 22.44 -0.51
N GLU A 63 -11.29 21.30 -1.03
CA GLU A 63 -11.75 20.74 -2.31
C GLU A 63 -12.67 19.53 -2.06
N PRO A 64 -13.64 19.28 -2.96
CA PRO A 64 -14.59 18.17 -2.80
C PRO A 64 -13.84 16.86 -2.60
N THR A 65 -14.16 16.21 -1.48
CA THR A 65 -13.56 14.97 -1.00
C THR A 65 -13.67 13.86 -2.04
N CYS A 66 -12.56 13.43 -2.64
CA CYS A 66 -12.50 12.11 -3.25
C CYS A 66 -12.28 11.12 -2.10
N SER A 67 -13.36 10.42 -1.71
CA SER A 67 -13.39 9.38 -0.67
C SER A 67 -12.39 8.24 -0.90
N CYS A 68 -11.74 8.20 -2.06
CA CYS A 68 -10.83 7.15 -2.50
C CYS A 68 -9.57 7.04 -1.64
N PHE A 69 -8.86 8.15 -1.34
CA PHE A 69 -7.61 8.10 -0.58
C PHE A 69 -7.84 7.69 0.88
N SER A 70 -8.81 8.31 1.56
CA SER A 70 -9.20 7.91 2.93
C SER A 70 -9.56 6.42 3.01
N ASN A 71 -10.37 5.94 2.05
CA ASN A 71 -10.77 4.53 2.01
C ASN A 71 -9.58 3.61 1.73
N GLN A 72 -8.68 3.99 0.82
CA GLN A 72 -7.45 3.23 0.55
C GLN A 72 -6.56 3.15 1.79
N CYS A 73 -6.36 4.26 2.51
CA CYS A 73 -5.59 4.26 3.75
C CYS A 73 -6.20 3.36 4.83
N CYS A 74 -7.53 3.38 5.01
CA CYS A 74 -8.21 2.49 5.95
C CYS A 74 -8.09 1.02 5.52
N ASN A 75 -8.39 0.70 4.27
CA ASN A 75 -8.31 -0.66 3.74
C ASN A 75 -6.89 -1.23 3.82
N LEU A 76 -5.87 -0.44 3.46
CA LEU A 76 -4.48 -0.87 3.59
C LEU A 76 -4.05 -1.00 5.05
N SER A 77 -4.52 -0.13 5.94
CA SER A 77 -4.27 -0.26 7.37
C SER A 77 -4.76 -1.61 7.90
N ASP A 78 -6.01 -1.98 7.60
CA ASP A 78 -6.61 -3.25 8.02
C ASP A 78 -5.83 -4.45 7.46
N ILE A 79 -5.49 -4.40 6.16
CA ILE A 79 -4.75 -5.48 5.49
C ILE A 79 -3.32 -5.62 6.04
N ILE A 80 -2.64 -4.52 6.37
CA ILE A 80 -1.31 -4.59 7.00
C ILE A 80 -1.38 -5.27 8.37
N VAL A 81 -2.42 -5.00 9.16
CA VAL A 81 -2.65 -5.70 10.43
C VAL A 81 -2.87 -7.20 10.19
N GLU A 82 -3.68 -7.58 9.21
CA GLU A 82 -3.86 -9.00 8.85
C GLU A 82 -2.54 -9.65 8.44
N VAL A 83 -1.74 -9.00 7.58
CA VAL A 83 -0.43 -9.53 7.17
C VAL A 83 0.51 -9.64 8.36
N ALA A 84 0.48 -8.71 9.32
CA ALA A 84 1.27 -8.80 10.55
C ALA A 84 0.96 -10.11 11.32
N GLU A 85 -0.31 -10.50 11.44
CA GLU A 85 -0.68 -11.75 12.10
C GLU A 85 -0.21 -13.00 11.35
N LEU A 86 0.03 -12.90 10.04
CA LEU A 86 0.54 -13.98 9.20
C LEU A 86 2.07 -14.07 9.16
N VAL A 87 2.77 -13.09 9.74
CA VAL A 87 4.24 -13.12 9.81
C VAL A 87 4.69 -14.29 10.66
N THR A 88 5.50 -15.15 10.05
CA THR A 88 6.12 -16.29 10.69
C THR A 88 7.55 -16.41 10.18
N ILE A 89 8.46 -16.90 11.04
CA ILE A 89 9.83 -17.24 10.65
C ILE A 89 9.98 -18.74 10.80
N LYS A 90 10.40 -19.40 9.72
CA LYS A 90 10.70 -20.83 9.68
C LYS A 90 12.14 -21.02 9.23
N ASP A 91 12.92 -21.77 9.99
CA ASP A 91 14.34 -22.03 9.69
C ASP A 91 15.15 -20.73 9.49
N GLY A 92 14.82 -19.68 10.25
CA GLY A 92 15.46 -18.36 10.17
C GLY A 92 15.04 -17.52 8.95
N GLN A 93 14.05 -17.95 8.19
CA GLN A 93 13.59 -17.28 6.97
C GLN A 93 12.08 -17.02 6.99
N LEU A 94 11.67 -15.94 6.31
CA LEU A 94 10.27 -15.69 6.03
C LEU A 94 9.79 -16.64 4.92
N PRO A 95 8.62 -17.28 5.06
CA PRO A 95 8.04 -18.08 3.99
C PRO A 95 7.83 -17.26 2.72
N LEU A 96 8.01 -17.87 1.54
CA LEU A 96 7.83 -17.21 0.25
C LEU A 96 6.47 -16.50 0.10
N THR A 97 5.41 -17.05 0.71
CA THR A 97 4.09 -16.42 0.72
C THR A 97 4.12 -15.07 1.46
N VAL A 98 4.78 -15.00 2.61
CA VAL A 98 4.91 -13.76 3.41
C VAL A 98 5.76 -12.74 2.68
N LEU A 99 6.86 -13.16 2.05
CA LEU A 99 7.68 -12.30 1.18
C LEU A 99 6.84 -11.65 0.06
N LYS A 100 5.98 -12.44 -0.60
CA LYS A 100 5.07 -11.93 -1.63
C LYS A 100 4.03 -10.97 -1.09
N MET A 101 3.47 -11.23 0.10
CA MET A 101 2.54 -10.30 0.77
C MET A 101 3.22 -8.95 1.03
N PHE A 102 4.48 -8.96 1.50
CA PHE A 102 5.25 -7.72 1.67
C PHE A 102 5.49 -7.00 0.36
N ASN A 103 5.90 -7.69 -0.70
CA ASN A 103 6.08 -7.07 -2.02
C ASN A 103 4.78 -6.39 -2.51
N MET A 104 3.63 -7.04 -2.32
CA MET A 104 2.33 -6.48 -2.69
C MET A 104 1.95 -5.28 -1.82
N LEU A 105 2.23 -5.32 -0.51
CA LEU A 105 2.05 -4.18 0.38
C LEU A 105 2.92 -3.00 -0.03
N ALA A 106 4.20 -3.21 -0.34
CA ALA A 106 5.10 -2.15 -0.79
C ALA A 106 4.55 -1.46 -2.05
N MET A 107 4.06 -2.23 -3.03
CA MET A 107 3.42 -1.67 -4.22
C MET A 107 2.20 -0.81 -3.89
N GLN A 108 1.33 -1.29 -3.00
CA GLN A 108 0.07 -0.61 -2.69
C GLN A 108 0.28 0.61 -1.77
N VAL A 109 1.24 0.56 -0.85
CA VAL A 109 1.64 1.72 -0.03
C VAL A 109 2.36 2.75 -0.90
N GLY A 110 3.28 2.32 -1.77
CA GLY A 110 4.09 3.20 -2.59
C GLY A 110 3.29 4.02 -3.60
N ARG A 111 2.21 3.46 -4.14
CA ARG A 111 1.31 4.19 -5.07
C ARG A 111 0.38 5.19 -4.40
N LEU A 112 0.35 5.28 -3.06
CA LEU A 112 -0.50 6.26 -2.37
C LEU A 112 -0.05 7.69 -2.70
N THR A 113 -1.00 8.55 -3.05
CA THR A 113 -0.77 9.96 -3.36
C THR A 113 -1.82 10.83 -2.69
N LEU A 114 -1.40 12.00 -2.18
CA LEU A 114 -2.32 13.04 -1.71
C LEU A 114 -2.90 13.89 -2.86
N ASP A 115 -2.25 13.90 -4.02
CA ASP A 115 -2.72 14.61 -5.20
C ASP A 115 -3.37 13.62 -6.19
N ASP A 116 -4.64 13.85 -6.54
CA ASP A 116 -5.36 13.09 -7.58
C ASP A 116 -4.80 13.34 -9.00
N ARG A 117 -3.90 14.31 -9.15
CA ARG A 117 -3.22 14.59 -10.42
C ARG A 117 -1.95 13.76 -10.50
N CYS A 118 -2.05 12.61 -11.19
CA CYS A 118 -0.90 11.86 -11.68
C CYS A 118 0.15 12.82 -12.27
N GLY A 119 1.40 12.73 -11.80
CA GLY A 119 2.55 13.34 -12.48
C GLY A 119 3.49 14.21 -11.63
N LYS A 120 3.19 14.51 -10.36
CA LYS A 120 4.13 15.23 -9.48
C LYS A 120 5.02 14.33 -8.65
N ASP A 121 4.52 13.15 -8.26
CA ASP A 121 5.25 12.20 -7.46
C ASP A 121 5.74 11.03 -8.33
N GLN A 122 7.00 11.13 -8.78
CA GLN A 122 7.61 10.09 -9.62
C GLN A 122 7.79 8.76 -8.88
N TYR A 123 7.95 8.82 -7.55
CA TYR A 123 8.11 7.63 -6.73
C TYR A 123 6.79 6.83 -6.72
N ALA A 124 5.68 7.51 -6.44
CA ALA A 124 4.35 6.89 -6.48
C ALA A 124 3.98 6.38 -7.88
N LEU A 125 4.36 7.09 -8.94
CA LEU A 125 4.13 6.66 -10.32
C LEU A 125 4.84 5.34 -10.63
N GLY A 126 6.07 5.15 -10.15
CA GLY A 126 6.80 3.89 -10.31
C GLY A 126 6.03 2.71 -9.71
N PHE A 127 5.51 2.87 -8.50
CA PHE A 127 4.71 1.83 -7.84
C PHE A 127 3.34 1.62 -8.47
N ASP A 128 2.71 2.67 -9.02
CA ASP A 128 1.46 2.52 -9.79
C ASP A 128 1.68 1.67 -11.05
N CYS A 129 2.80 1.87 -11.75
CA CYS A 129 3.19 1.01 -12.88
C CYS A 129 3.42 -0.44 -12.46
N MET A 130 4.17 -0.66 -11.37
CA MET A 130 4.40 -2.02 -10.84
C MET A 130 3.10 -2.70 -10.43
N ALA A 131 2.18 -1.96 -9.79
CA ALA A 131 0.89 -2.49 -9.40
C ALA A 131 0.03 -2.87 -10.62
N LYS A 132 0.02 -2.07 -11.69
CA LYS A 132 -0.66 -2.39 -12.95
C LYS A 132 -0.09 -3.64 -13.63
N ASP A 133 1.22 -3.81 -13.61
CA ASP A 133 1.87 -5.00 -14.15
C ASP A 133 1.50 -6.26 -13.35
N GLU A 134 1.45 -6.16 -12.01
CA GLU A 134 1.01 -7.26 -11.14
C GLU A 134 -0.49 -7.56 -11.32
N ASP A 135 -1.35 -6.54 -11.45
CA ASP A 135 -2.76 -6.69 -11.83
C ASP A 135 -2.92 -7.50 -13.13
N ARG A 136 -2.18 -7.09 -14.16
CA ARG A 136 -2.17 -7.78 -15.46
C ARG A 136 -1.71 -9.24 -15.31
N ARG A 137 -0.69 -9.47 -14.49
CA ARG A 137 -0.21 -10.83 -14.21
C ARG A 137 -1.28 -11.68 -13.54
N TRP A 138 -2.03 -11.16 -12.57
CA TRP A 138 -3.13 -11.89 -11.94
C TRP A 138 -4.27 -12.20 -12.92
N GLN A 139 -4.61 -11.25 -13.80
CA GLN A 139 -5.59 -11.47 -14.86
C GLN A 139 -5.17 -12.59 -15.83
N LEU A 140 -3.89 -12.60 -16.25
CA LEU A 140 -3.35 -13.59 -17.19
C LEU A 140 -3.08 -14.96 -16.55
N LYS A 141 -2.69 -15.01 -15.27
CA LYS A 141 -2.32 -16.26 -14.56
C LYS A 141 -3.48 -16.92 -13.82
N SER A 142 -4.70 -16.42 -13.96
CA SER A 142 -5.93 -16.97 -13.36
C SER A 142 -6.29 -18.41 -13.80
N GLN A 143 -5.44 -19.10 -14.57
CA GLN A 143 -5.67 -20.47 -15.07
C GLN A 143 -4.58 -21.50 -14.66
N GLY A 144 -3.71 -21.20 -13.69
CA GLY A 144 -2.74 -22.16 -13.14
C GLY A 144 -3.33 -23.07 -12.04
N PRO A 145 -2.68 -24.20 -11.69
CA PRO A 145 -3.19 -25.12 -10.67
C PRO A 145 -3.43 -24.40 -9.35
N ASP A 146 -4.59 -24.68 -8.77
CA ASP A 146 -5.14 -24.10 -7.55
C ASP A 146 -4.30 -24.47 -6.33
N ASP A 147 -3.17 -23.77 -6.16
CA ASP A 147 -2.42 -23.81 -4.91
C ASP A 147 -3.07 -22.79 -3.94
N GLY A 148 -3.42 -23.25 -2.73
CA GLY A 148 -4.10 -22.39 -1.74
C GLY A 148 -3.29 -21.14 -1.35
N ARG A 149 -2.00 -21.07 -1.67
CA ARG A 149 -1.16 -19.88 -1.44
C ARG A 149 -1.42 -18.83 -2.53
N ALA A 150 -1.64 -19.23 -3.78
CA ALA A 150 -2.00 -18.37 -4.89
C ALA A 150 -3.40 -17.80 -4.69
N ALA A 151 -4.36 -18.60 -4.21
CA ALA A 151 -5.69 -18.13 -3.85
C ALA A 151 -5.65 -17.08 -2.73
N LEU A 152 -4.88 -17.33 -1.66
CA LEU A 152 -4.67 -16.38 -0.57
C LEU A 152 -4.05 -15.07 -1.05
N LEU A 153 -2.99 -15.14 -1.85
CA LEU A 153 -2.33 -13.96 -2.41
C LEU A 153 -3.25 -13.20 -3.36
N PHE A 154 -4.02 -13.89 -4.21
CA PHE A 154 -4.96 -13.25 -5.12
C PHE A 154 -6.11 -12.56 -4.39
N ASP A 155 -6.66 -13.18 -3.33
CA ASP A 155 -7.68 -12.54 -2.49
C ASP A 155 -7.12 -11.28 -1.82
N LEU A 156 -5.93 -11.38 -1.21
CA LEU A 156 -5.25 -10.24 -0.60
C LEU A 156 -5.02 -9.11 -1.61
N TRP A 157 -4.49 -9.45 -2.80
CA TRP A 157 -4.27 -8.51 -3.89
C TRP A 157 -5.55 -7.79 -4.29
N THR A 158 -6.61 -8.55 -4.49
CA THR A 158 -7.92 -8.04 -4.90
C THR A 158 -8.47 -7.09 -3.86
N ARG A 159 -8.39 -7.46 -2.57
CA ARG A 159 -8.84 -6.61 -1.47
C ARG A 159 -8.06 -5.31 -1.39
N MET A 160 -6.73 -5.34 -1.55
CA MET A 160 -5.91 -4.13 -1.59
C MET A 160 -6.23 -3.24 -2.80
N SER A 161 -6.44 -3.86 -3.96
CA SER A 161 -6.62 -3.17 -5.25
C SER A 161 -8.06 -2.73 -5.51
N ARG A 162 -9.02 -3.13 -4.66
CA ARG A 162 -10.39 -2.62 -4.67
C ARG A 162 -10.35 -1.12 -4.40
N THR A 163 -10.35 -0.34 -5.47
CA THR A 163 -10.89 1.01 -5.41
C THR A 163 -12.38 0.84 -5.12
N LEU A 164 -12.78 1.06 -3.86
CA LEU A 164 -14.19 1.27 -3.53
C LEU A 164 -14.73 2.27 -4.54
N GLU A 165 -15.79 1.85 -5.25
CA GLU A 165 -16.37 2.51 -6.42
C GLU A 165 -16.15 4.03 -6.40
N ARG A 166 -15.64 4.58 -7.52
CA ARG A 166 -15.49 6.03 -7.71
C ARG A 166 -16.73 6.71 -7.12
N GLY A 167 -16.58 7.36 -5.97
CA GLY A 167 -17.62 8.25 -5.48
C GLY A 167 -17.91 9.25 -6.59
N PRO A 168 -19.15 9.79 -6.70
CA PRO A 168 -19.57 10.66 -7.80
C PRO A 168 -18.66 11.89 -8.04
N ASN A 169 -17.74 12.18 -7.12
CA ASN A 169 -16.79 13.28 -7.16
C ASN A 169 -15.36 12.91 -7.62
N CYS A 170 -15.04 11.64 -7.84
CA CYS A 170 -13.71 11.23 -8.29
C CYS A 170 -13.64 11.32 -9.83
N THR A 171 -13.13 12.44 -10.34
CA THR A 171 -13.01 12.68 -11.79
C THR A 171 -12.05 11.69 -12.48
N PRO A 172 -12.36 11.26 -13.72
CA PRO A 172 -11.58 10.31 -14.50
C PRO A 172 -10.35 10.99 -15.14
N ALA A 173 -9.45 11.56 -14.35
CA ALA A 173 -8.26 12.22 -14.91
C ALA A 173 -7.14 11.23 -15.28
N CYS A 174 -7.28 9.94 -14.99
CA CYS A 174 -6.23 8.93 -15.17
C CYS A 174 -6.55 7.85 -16.23
N GLU A 175 -7.52 8.09 -17.11
CA GLU A 175 -7.73 7.30 -18.33
C GLU A 175 -7.46 8.20 -19.53
N GLY A 176 -6.20 8.28 -19.95
CA GLY A 176 -5.84 8.95 -21.20
C GLY A 176 -4.58 9.79 -21.12
N ARG A 177 -3.43 9.12 -21.10
CA ARG A 177 -2.31 9.45 -22.00
C ARG A 177 -1.35 8.29 -22.12
#